data_AF-A0AAW6H615-F1
#
_entry.id   AF-A0AAW6H615-F1
#
_cell.length_a   1.000
_cell.length_b   1.000
_cell.length_c   1.000
_cell.angle_alpha   90.00
_cell.angle_beta   90.00
_cell.angle_gamma   90.00
#
_symmetry.space_group_name_H-M   'P 1'
#
loop_
_entity.id
_entity.type
_entity.pdbx_description
1 polymer ?
#
loop_
_entity_poly.entity_id
_entity_poly.type
_entity_poly.pdbx_seq_one_letter_code
_entity_poly.pdbx_strand_id
1 'polypeptide(L)'
;MDIIDKRIYSCNEAICKNIESLQANERGLLSQNILSQLRNFLECVFLKIYVASGNSLIENEYQNIKNAIKFINTLQGKYRFLNQFHKLLQISVSHYTLDPDSSERLMLKYYEYLLRIKTFMKDNYE
;
A
#
# COMPACT_ATOMS: atom_id res chain seq x y z
N MET A 1 -8.98 15.75 -9.39
CA MET A 1 -8.34 14.71 -8.57
C MET A 1 -9.43 13.93 -7.86
N ASP A 2 -9.58 12.66 -8.23
CA ASP A 2 -10.62 11.78 -7.69
C ASP A 2 -10.40 11.52 -6.18
N ILE A 3 -11.43 11.08 -5.45
CA ILE A 3 -11.34 10.78 -4.02
C ILE A 3 -10.33 9.67 -3.72
N ILE A 4 -10.20 8.70 -4.63
CA ILE A 4 -9.20 7.63 -4.54
C ILE A 4 -7.79 8.23 -4.65
N ASP A 5 -7.58 9.12 -5.62
CA ASP A 5 -6.29 9.79 -5.80
C ASP A 5 -5.94 10.56 -4.52
N LYS A 6 -6.86 11.36 -3.98
CA LYS A 6 -6.60 12.11 -2.72
C LYS A 6 -6.10 11.20 -1.60
N ARG A 7 -6.72 10.03 -1.43
CA ARG A 7 -6.34 9.05 -0.39
C ARG A 7 -4.98 8.41 -0.66
N ILE A 8 -4.68 8.07 -1.92
CA ILE A 8 -3.36 7.59 -2.32
C ILE A 8 -2.31 8.63 -1.95
N TYR A 9 -2.54 9.90 -2.28
CA TYR A 9 -1.62 10.98 -1.98
C TYR A 9 -1.46 11.23 -0.48
N SER A 10 -2.53 11.19 0.32
CA SER A 10 -2.42 11.31 1.78
C SER A 10 -1.59 10.18 2.39
N CYS A 11 -1.79 8.93 1.94
CA CYS A 11 -0.98 7.80 2.42
C CYS A 11 0.49 7.96 1.97
N ASN A 12 0.71 8.35 0.71
CA ASN A 12 2.05 8.58 0.18
C ASN A 12 2.78 9.69 0.95
N GLU A 13 2.11 10.80 1.23
CA GLU A 13 2.67 11.91 2.01
C GLU A 13 3.06 11.45 3.42
N ALA A 14 2.22 10.67 4.09
CA ALA A 14 2.53 10.12 5.41
C ALA A 14 3.76 9.20 5.37
N ILE A 15 3.86 8.34 4.35
CA ILE A 15 5.02 7.47 4.14
C ILE A 15 6.28 8.29 3.87
N CYS A 16 6.21 9.26 2.96
CA CYS A 16 7.34 10.14 2.61
C CYS A 16 7.84 10.94 3.81
N LYS A 17 6.95 11.55 4.60
CA LYS A 17 7.33 12.29 5.82
C LYS A 17 8.07 11.41 6.82
N ASN A 18 7.65 10.16 7.01
CA ASN A 18 8.36 9.23 7.89
C ASN A 18 9.75 8.88 7.33
N ILE A 19 9.88 8.69 6.01
CA ILE A 19 11.16 8.42 5.35
C ILE A 19 12.11 9.63 5.46
N GLU A 20 11.61 10.84 5.22
CA GLU A 20 12.40 12.08 5.31
C GLU A 20 12.86 12.38 6.74
N SER A 21 12.10 11.94 7.73
CA SER A 21 12.43 12.09 9.15
C SER A 21 13.39 11.00 9.67
N LEU A 22 13.85 10.06 8.84
CA LEU A 22 14.71 8.94 9.27
C LEU A 22 16.04 9.43 9.84
N GLN A 23 16.11 9.45 11.17
CA GLN A 23 17.36 9.52 11.94
C GLN A 23 17.76 8.11 12.42
N ALA A 24 19.05 7.87 12.63
CA ALA A 24 19.59 6.53 12.90
C ALA A 24 18.98 5.84 14.15
N ASN A 25 18.56 6.63 15.15
CA ASN A 25 17.93 6.21 16.40
C ASN A 25 16.40 6.06 16.31
N GLU A 26 15.75 6.49 15.23
CA GLU A 26 14.29 6.48 15.08
C GLU A 26 13.80 5.48 14.03
N ARG A 27 14.71 4.74 13.38
CA ARG A 27 14.43 3.82 12.28
C ARG A 27 13.32 2.81 12.59
N GLY A 28 13.34 2.22 13.78
CA GLY A 28 12.31 1.27 14.19
C GLY A 28 10.93 1.90 14.37
N LEU A 29 10.84 3.07 15.02
CA LEU A 29 9.59 3.81 15.21
C LEU A 29 9.01 4.26 13.86
N LEU A 30 9.84 4.84 13.00
CA LEU A 30 9.42 5.30 11.68
C LEU A 30 9.02 4.13 10.78
N SER A 31 9.67 2.98 10.94
CA SER A 31 9.25 1.74 10.26
C SER A 31 7.87 1.27 10.72
N GLN A 32 7.57 1.31 12.02
CA GLN A 32 6.23 0.99 12.53
C GLN A 32 5.17 1.93 11.93
N ASN A 33 5.47 3.23 11.90
CA ASN A 33 4.56 4.23 11.33
C ASN A 33 4.31 3.98 9.84
N ILE A 34 5.34 3.70 9.05
CA ILE A 34 5.19 3.38 7.63
C ILE A 34 4.35 2.11 7.45
N LEU A 35 4.70 1.02 8.14
CA LEU A 35 3.98 -0.25 8.07
C LEU A 35 2.48 -0.09 8.39
N SER A 36 2.12 0.79 9.33
CA SER A 36 0.73 1.09 9.69
C SER A 36 -0.09 1.69 8.53
N GLN A 37 0.57 2.36 7.58
CA GLN A 37 -0.07 3.01 6.43
C GLN A 37 -0.04 2.15 5.17
N LEU A 38 0.89 1.19 5.06
CA LEU A 38 1.12 0.43 3.82
C LEU A 38 -0.11 -0.32 3.32
N ARG A 39 -0.89 -0.89 4.23
CA ARG A 39 -2.11 -1.62 3.86
C ARG A 39 -3.14 -0.67 3.24
N ASN A 40 -3.39 0.47 3.88
CA ASN A 40 -4.32 1.48 3.39
C ASN A 40 -3.87 2.02 2.03
N PHE A 41 -2.58 2.30 1.88
CA PHE A 41 -1.98 2.73 0.63
C PHE A 41 -2.22 1.71 -0.50
N LEU A 42 -1.93 0.43 -0.24
CA LEU A 42 -2.09 -0.64 -1.22
C LEU A 42 -3.56 -0.88 -1.58
N GLU A 43 -4.48 -0.85 -0.61
CA GLU A 43 -5.92 -0.99 -0.84
C GLU A 43 -6.46 0.18 -1.69
N CYS A 44 -5.95 1.40 -1.50
CA CYS A 44 -6.29 2.54 -2.37
C CYS A 44 -5.76 2.35 -3.81
N VAL A 45 -4.55 1.82 -3.97
CA VAL A 45 -4.01 1.45 -5.30
C VAL A 45 -4.90 0.39 -5.97
N PHE A 46 -5.43 -0.57 -5.22
CA PHE A 46 -6.34 -1.59 -5.77
C PHE A 46 -7.64 -0.98 -6.25
N LEU A 47 -8.21 -0.05 -5.48
CA LEU A 47 -9.41 0.71 -5.89
C LEU A 47 -9.15 1.51 -7.18
N LYS A 48 -7.99 2.16 -7.31
CA LYS A 48 -7.63 2.90 -8.53
C LYS A 48 -7.59 1.98 -9.75
N ILE A 49 -6.93 0.83 -9.64
CA ILE A 49 -6.85 -0.16 -10.73
C ILE A 49 -8.25 -0.71 -11.08
N TYR A 50 -9.07 -0.99 -10.07
CA TYR A 50 -10.43 -1.50 -10.22
C TYR A 50 -11.30 -0.54 -11.04
N VAL A 51 -11.30 0.74 -10.67
CA VAL A 51 -12.06 1.80 -11.37
C VAL A 51 -11.48 2.06 -12.77
N ALA A 52 -10.16 2.13 -12.92
CA ALA A 52 -9.52 2.34 -14.21
C ALA A 52 -9.76 1.17 -15.19
N SER A 53 -10.11 -0.01 -14.67
CA SER A 53 -10.52 -1.17 -15.47
C SER A 53 -12.01 -1.15 -15.85
N GLY A 54 -12.72 -0.04 -15.61
CA GLY A 54 -14.12 0.18 -15.99
C GLY A 54 -15.16 -0.26 -14.95
N ASN A 55 -14.74 -0.67 -13.75
CA ASN A 55 -15.68 -1.06 -12.71
C ASN A 55 -16.18 0.17 -11.92
N SER A 56 -17.46 0.17 -11.57
CA SER A 56 -18.04 1.23 -10.73
C SER A 56 -17.92 0.92 -9.25
N LEU A 57 -17.78 1.97 -8.44
CA LEU A 57 -17.87 1.89 -6.99
C LEU A 57 -19.33 1.97 -6.54
N ILE A 58 -19.63 1.31 -5.42
CA ILE A 58 -20.91 1.44 -4.70
C ILE A 58 -20.73 2.33 -3.47
N GLU A 59 -21.83 2.70 -2.81
CA GLU A 59 -21.79 3.53 -1.59
C GLU A 59 -20.97 2.89 -0.44
N ASN A 60 -20.95 1.56 -0.38
CA ASN A 60 -20.23 0.83 0.65
C ASN A 60 -18.73 0.73 0.33
N GLU A 61 -17.95 1.58 0.98
CA GLU A 61 -16.49 1.64 0.84
C GLU A 61 -15.79 0.32 1.18
N TYR A 62 -16.17 -0.32 2.28
CA TYR A 62 -15.58 -1.58 2.70
C TYR A 62 -15.82 -2.69 1.66
N GLN A 63 -17.01 -2.71 1.06
CA GLN A 63 -17.33 -3.65 -0.01
C GLN A 63 -16.56 -3.32 -1.29
N ASN A 64 -16.33 -2.04 -1.61
CA ASN A 64 -15.47 -1.65 -2.72
C ASN A 64 -14.04 -2.17 -2.55
N ILE A 65 -13.46 -2.05 -1.34
CA ILE A 65 -12.12 -2.58 -1.05
C ILE A 65 -12.10 -4.10 -1.25
N LYS A 66 -13.10 -4.82 -0.73
CA LYS A 66 -13.22 -6.27 -0.94
C LYS A 66 -13.30 -6.64 -2.43
N ASN A 67 -14.10 -5.90 -3.20
CA ASN A 67 -14.26 -6.14 -4.63
C ASN A 67 -12.96 -5.87 -5.39
N ALA A 68 -12.27 -4.78 -5.07
CA ALA A 68 -10.97 -4.45 -5.65
C ALA A 68 -9.90 -5.50 -5.32
N ILE A 69 -9.82 -5.96 -4.07
CA ILE A 69 -8.92 -7.06 -3.67
C ILE A 69 -9.23 -8.33 -4.48
N LYS A 70 -10.51 -8.71 -4.59
CA LYS A 70 -10.92 -9.88 -5.38
C LYS A 70 -10.52 -9.74 -6.85
N PHE A 71 -10.77 -8.57 -7.44
CA PHE A 71 -10.41 -8.28 -8.82
C PHE A 71 -8.90 -8.36 -9.04
N ILE A 72 -8.09 -7.72 -8.20
CA ILE A 72 -6.63 -7.76 -8.32
C ILE A 72 -6.11 -9.20 -8.19
N ASN A 73 -6.72 -10.02 -7.32
CA ASN A 73 -6.36 -11.44 -7.19
C ASN A 73 -6.64 -12.28 -8.46
N THR A 74 -7.56 -11.87 -9.34
CA THR A 74 -7.77 -12.54 -10.64
C THR A 74 -6.77 -12.12 -11.70
N LEU A 75 -6.19 -10.92 -11.56
CA LEU A 75 -5.22 -10.38 -12.50
C LEU A 75 -3.83 -11.04 -12.37
N GLN A 76 -3.23 -11.32 -13.53
CA GLN A 76 -1.91 -11.93 -13.66
C GLN A 76 -0.89 -10.96 -14.29
N GLY A 77 0.35 -11.41 -14.47
CA GLY A 77 1.39 -10.64 -15.13
C GLY A 77 1.82 -9.42 -14.32
N LYS A 78 1.65 -8.22 -14.87
CA LYS A 78 2.12 -6.96 -14.26
C LYS A 78 1.54 -6.67 -12.88
N TYR A 79 0.40 -7.25 -12.52
CA TYR A 79 -0.25 -7.07 -11.21
C TYR A 79 0.18 -8.10 -10.15
N ARG A 80 0.92 -9.15 -10.52
CA ARG A 80 1.27 -10.26 -9.62
C ARG A 80 2.00 -9.80 -8.35
N PHE A 81 2.87 -8.80 -8.48
CA PHE A 81 3.65 -8.29 -7.34
C PHE A 81 2.76 -7.59 -6.30
N LEU A 82 1.67 -6.95 -6.72
CA LEU A 82 0.69 -6.33 -5.84
C LEU A 82 -0.02 -7.36 -4.97
N ASN A 83 -0.46 -8.47 -5.57
CA ASN A 83 -1.06 -9.60 -4.85
C ASN A 83 -0.08 -10.22 -3.84
N GLN A 84 1.17 -10.41 -4.25
CA GLN A 84 2.21 -10.94 -3.37
C GLN A 84 2.44 -10.00 -2.18
N PHE A 85 2.54 -8.69 -2.43
CA PHE A 85 2.76 -7.71 -1.39
C PHE A 85 1.59 -7.61 -0.42
N HIS A 86 0.36 -7.62 -0.92
CA HIS A 86 -0.84 -7.63 -0.08
C HIS A 86 -0.89 -8.84 0.85
N LYS A 87 -0.53 -10.04 0.34
CA LYS A 87 -0.42 -11.25 1.18
C LYS A 87 0.66 -11.13 2.25
N LEU A 88 1.83 -10.57 1.92
CA LEU A 88 2.89 -10.32 2.89
C LEU A 88 2.42 -9.39 4.00
N LEU A 89 1.77 -8.28 3.64
CA LEU A 89 1.21 -7.33 4.62
C LEU A 89 0.13 -7.98 5.50
N GLN A 90 -0.78 -8.78 4.93
CA GLN A 90 -1.80 -9.49 5.73
C GLN A 90 -1.18 -10.40 6.79
N ILE A 91 -0.05 -11.05 6.48
CA ILE A 91 0.64 -11.91 7.45
C ILE A 91 1.38 -11.08 8.49
N SER A 92 2.05 -10.00 8.07
CA SER A 92 2.98 -9.28 8.95
C SER A 92 2.34 -8.16 9.79
N VAL A 93 1.23 -7.55 9.37
CA VAL A 93 0.69 -6.31 9.98
C VAL A 93 -0.81 -6.37 10.33
N SER A 94 -1.42 -7.55 10.42
CA SER A 94 -2.88 -7.68 10.58
C SER A 94 -3.40 -7.50 12.01
N HIS A 95 -2.66 -7.94 13.04
CA HIS A 95 -3.23 -8.05 14.39
C HIS A 95 -2.35 -7.54 15.54
N TYR A 96 -1.07 -7.23 15.28
CA TYR A 96 -0.15 -6.76 16.31
C TYR A 96 0.72 -5.63 15.78
N THR A 97 0.90 -4.58 16.59
CA THR A 97 1.98 -3.62 16.36
C THR A 97 3.29 -4.38 16.59
N LEU A 98 4.03 -4.59 15.51
CA LEU A 98 5.37 -5.21 15.55
C LEU A 98 6.30 -4.37 16.41
N ASP A 99 7.28 -4.99 17.05
CA ASP A 99 8.34 -4.24 17.73
C ASP A 99 9.18 -3.42 16.72
N PRO A 100 9.88 -2.37 17.17
CA PRO A 100 10.67 -1.50 16.30
C PRO A 100 11.70 -2.25 15.43
N ASP A 101 12.40 -3.24 15.98
CA ASP A 101 13.45 -3.99 15.25
C ASP A 101 12.84 -4.87 14.16
N SER A 102 11.75 -5.58 14.47
CA SER A 102 11.02 -6.39 13.48
C SER A 102 10.41 -5.52 12.38
N SER A 103 9.96 -4.32 12.75
CA SER A 103 9.43 -3.34 11.80
C SER A 103 10.51 -2.86 10.83
N GLU A 104 11.70 -2.53 11.33
CA GLU A 104 12.84 -2.12 10.49
C GLU A 104 13.24 -3.24 9.52
N ARG A 105 13.35 -4.50 10.00
CA ARG A 105 13.65 -5.66 9.15
C ARG A 105 12.62 -5.86 8.04
N LEU A 106 11.33 -5.70 8.33
CA LEU A 106 10.29 -5.80 7.32
C LEU A 106 10.33 -4.63 6.34
N MET A 107 10.62 -3.42 6.80
CA MET A 107 10.77 -2.26 5.92
C MET A 107 11.90 -2.42 4.91
N LEU A 108 13.03 -3.02 5.29
CA LEU A 108 14.10 -3.36 4.34
C LEU A 108 13.61 -4.28 3.22
N LYS A 109 12.76 -5.27 3.55
CA LYS A 109 12.14 -6.17 2.57
C LYS A 109 11.06 -5.47 1.74
N TYR A 110 10.29 -4.57 2.33
CA TYR A 110 9.12 -3.95 1.70
C TYR A 110 9.46 -2.71 0.88
N TYR A 111 10.66 -2.13 1.05
CA TYR A 111 11.12 -0.98 0.29
C TYR A 111 11.11 -1.20 -1.23
N GLU A 112 11.53 -2.38 -1.69
CA GLU A 112 11.46 -2.72 -3.12
C GLU A 112 10.02 -2.68 -3.65
N TYR A 113 9.06 -3.19 -2.88
CA TYR A 113 7.64 -3.14 -3.26
C TYR A 113 7.14 -1.71 -3.38
N LEU A 114 7.53 -0.81 -2.47
CA LEU A 114 7.19 0.61 -2.57
C LEU A 114 7.71 1.26 -3.85
N LEU A 115 8.97 1.02 -4.20
CA LEU A 115 9.56 1.53 -5.45
C LEU A 115 8.84 0.98 -6.70
N ARG A 116 8.50 -0.32 -6.68
CA ARG A 116 7.76 -0.96 -7.77
C ARG A 116 6.34 -0.41 -7.90
N ILE A 117 5.63 -0.18 -6.79
CA ILE A 117 4.30 0.45 -6.81
C ILE A 117 4.41 1.87 -7.36
N LYS A 118 5.39 2.66 -6.89
CA LYS A 118 5.61 4.04 -7.37
C LYS A 118 5.80 4.07 -8.90
N THR A 119 6.70 3.24 -9.41
CA THR A 119 6.99 3.13 -10.86
C THR A 119 5.76 2.66 -11.62
N PHE A 120 5.10 1.60 -11.13
CA PHE A 120 3.88 1.07 -11.74
C PHE A 120 2.75 2.11 -11.82
N MET A 121 2.53 2.88 -10.76
CA MET A 121 1.50 3.91 -10.73
C MET A 121 1.79 5.04 -11.71
N LYS A 122 3.06 5.49 -11.75
CA LYS A 122 3.51 6.50 -12.70
C LYS A 122 3.34 6.06 -14.16
N ASP A 123 3.70 4.81 -14.48
CA ASP A 123 3.67 4.32 -15.86
C ASP A 123 2.26 4.03 -16.39
N ASN A 124 1.26 3.89 -15.51
CA ASN A 124 -0.08 3.41 -15.89
C ASN A 124 -1.24 4.37 -15.54
N TYR A 125 -1.04 5.30 -14.60
CA TYR A 125 -2.14 6.09 -14.03
C TYR A 125 -1.81 7.56 -13.75
N GLU A 126 -0.59 8.00 -14.08
CA GLU A 126 -0.14 9.40 -14.04
C GLU A 126 0.01 9.92 -15.48
#